data_AF-A0A1C5YZD3-F1
#
_entry.id   AF-A0A1C5YZD3-F1
#
_cell.length_a   1.000
_cell.length_b   1.000
_cell.length_c   1.000
_cell.angle_alpha   90.00
_cell.angle_beta   90.00
_cell.angle_gamma   90.00
#
_symmetry.space_group_name_H-M   'P 1'
#
loop_
_entity.id
_entity.type
_entity.pdbx_description
1 polymer ?
#
loop_
_entity_poly.entity_id
_entity_poly.type
_entity_poly.pdbx_seq_one_letter_code
_entity_poly.pdbx_strand_id
1 'polypeptide(L)'
;MKKELQSQGKREKHIDYDVTSHIRDVNGHEIFKNNRLTSQFLSNYTGIQMLAGVRPEDIEDVTERYHAFLGIEFESDTIKKVCLHQADGTPDREIYVISLIEHKSAVDYDVAMQLFRYMSVIWYDYRMEQNKKKKDANRRKAFRYPLIIPFVYYEGKEKWTAGLHLKDRIEFAEEMSEYIPDFQYHVVSVQQYTNEELSKKGDEMALVMLINKIQNPEDWKRFTEEAREFVDTAYAQASDEIKEVIIKVLWALLKKDECAE
;
A
#
# COMPACT_ATOMS: atom_id res chain seq x y z
N MET A 1 -28.78 56.56 -17.29
CA MET A 1 -29.19 55.19 -16.96
C MET A 1 -27.94 54.35 -16.78
N LYS A 2 -27.59 54.06 -15.52
CA LYS A 2 -26.55 53.10 -15.12
C LYS A 2 -27.14 51.68 -15.24
N LYS A 3 -26.39 50.73 -15.80
CA LYS A 3 -26.58 49.28 -15.65
C LYS A 3 -25.21 48.73 -15.26
N GLU A 4 -24.93 48.67 -13.96
CA GLU A 4 -24.96 47.44 -13.15
C GLU A 4 -23.91 46.40 -13.59
N LEU A 5 -22.75 46.47 -12.94
CA LEU A 5 -21.88 45.32 -12.73
C LEU A 5 -22.63 44.34 -11.83
N GLN A 6 -22.84 43.10 -12.29
CA GLN A 6 -23.04 41.97 -11.39
C GLN A 6 -21.77 41.13 -11.39
N SER A 7 -21.11 41.11 -10.24
CA SER A 7 -20.02 40.21 -9.90
C SER A 7 -20.57 38.79 -9.82
N GLN A 8 -20.27 37.95 -10.82
CA GLN A 8 -20.38 36.51 -10.65
C GLN A 8 -19.20 36.06 -9.79
N GLY A 9 -19.51 35.76 -8.51
CA GLY A 9 -18.55 35.22 -7.57
C GLY A 9 -17.89 33.97 -8.12
N LYS A 10 -16.55 33.95 -8.06
CA LYS A 10 -15.78 32.71 -8.09
C LYS A 10 -16.33 31.83 -6.96
N ARG A 11 -17.06 30.78 -7.30
CA ARG A 11 -17.21 29.64 -6.40
C ARG A 11 -15.82 29.00 -6.29
N GLU A 12 -15.10 29.36 -5.24
CA GLU A 12 -14.02 28.52 -4.73
C GLU A 12 -14.63 27.13 -4.51
N LYS A 13 -14.24 26.17 -5.34
CA LYS A 13 -14.45 24.77 -5.05
C LYS A 13 -13.51 24.45 -3.90
N HIS A 14 -13.98 24.61 -2.67
CA HIS A 14 -13.43 23.90 -1.52
C HIS A 14 -13.65 22.42 -1.80
N ILE A 15 -12.67 21.78 -2.42
CA ILE A 15 -12.48 20.35 -2.28
C ILE A 15 -11.87 20.24 -0.90
N ASP A 16 -12.71 19.97 0.11
CA ASP A 16 -12.25 19.55 1.42
C ASP A 16 -11.64 18.16 1.22
N TYR A 17 -10.39 18.15 0.73
CA TYR A 17 -9.54 16.98 0.74
C TYR A 17 -9.31 16.69 2.22
N ASP A 18 -9.87 15.59 2.71
CA ASP A 18 -9.83 15.25 4.12
C ASP A 18 -8.37 15.23 4.60
N VAL A 19 -8.00 16.27 5.36
CA VAL A 19 -6.64 16.44 5.87
C VAL A 19 -6.24 15.23 6.71
N THR A 20 -7.21 14.57 7.36
CA THR A 20 -6.96 13.37 8.17
C THR A 20 -6.69 12.14 7.32
N SER A 21 -7.33 12.01 6.14
CA SER A 21 -7.00 10.94 5.18
C SER A 21 -5.61 11.18 4.59
N HIS A 22 -5.28 12.41 4.23
CA HIS A 22 -3.97 12.77 3.68
C HIS A 22 -2.82 12.52 4.68
N ILE A 23 -3.01 12.82 5.98
CA ILE A 23 -2.02 12.55 7.03
C ILE A 23 -1.76 11.04 7.21
N ARG A 24 -2.79 10.20 7.00
CA ARG A 24 -2.69 8.74 7.10
C ARG A 24 -1.99 8.13 5.90
N ASP A 25 -2.34 8.59 4.70
CA ASP A 25 -1.73 8.12 3.46
C ASP A 25 -0.21 8.40 3.49
N VAL A 26 0.23 9.57 3.99
CA VAL A 26 1.66 9.91 4.16
C VAL A 26 2.42 8.94 5.10
N ASN A 27 1.74 8.29 6.05
CA ASN A 27 2.36 7.32 6.94
C ASN A 27 2.53 5.93 6.34
N GLY A 28 1.59 5.50 5.50
CA GLY A 28 1.71 4.26 4.75
C GLY A 28 3.01 4.20 3.97
N HIS A 29 3.33 5.31 3.32
CA HIS A 29 4.59 5.48 2.60
C HIS A 29 5.81 5.21 3.51
N GLU A 30 5.86 5.77 4.72
CA GLU A 30 7.00 5.61 5.63
C GLU A 30 7.13 4.18 6.18
N ILE A 31 6.01 3.50 6.46
CA ILE A 31 6.01 2.08 6.86
C ILE A 31 6.64 1.23 5.77
N PHE A 32 6.18 1.41 4.53
CA PHE A 32 6.56 0.55 3.43
C PHE A 32 7.81 0.99 2.71
N LYS A 33 8.35 2.18 2.98
CA LYS A 33 9.72 2.54 2.61
C LYS A 33 10.76 1.67 3.34
N ASN A 34 10.44 1.19 4.54
CA ASN A 34 11.32 0.30 5.30
C ASN A 34 11.23 -1.14 4.77
N ASN A 35 12.35 -1.68 4.27
CA ASN A 35 12.41 -3.04 3.72
C ASN A 35 12.17 -4.14 4.76
N ARG A 36 12.49 -3.91 6.05
CA ARG A 36 12.20 -4.87 7.11
C ARG A 36 10.71 -5.02 7.34
N LEU A 37 10.00 -3.90 7.54
CA LEU A 37 8.54 -3.91 7.67
C LEU A 37 7.87 -4.46 6.41
N THR A 38 8.35 -4.08 5.22
CA THR A 38 7.82 -4.61 3.95
C THR A 38 8.02 -6.13 3.85
N SER A 39 9.21 -6.65 4.20
CA SER A 39 9.47 -8.10 4.15
C SER A 39 8.58 -8.89 5.11
N GLN A 40 8.32 -8.35 6.30
CA GLN A 40 7.42 -8.93 7.28
C GLN A 40 5.99 -8.90 6.78
N PHE A 41 5.53 -7.77 6.25
CA PHE A 41 4.22 -7.65 5.62
C PHE A 41 4.01 -8.72 4.54
N LEU A 42 4.92 -8.79 3.56
CA LEU A 42 4.84 -9.73 2.45
C LEU A 42 4.85 -11.19 2.93
N SER A 43 5.75 -11.53 3.85
CA SER A 43 5.92 -12.91 4.34
C SER A 43 4.81 -13.38 5.28
N ASN A 44 4.32 -12.52 6.17
CA ASN A 44 3.54 -12.94 7.34
C ASN A 44 2.06 -12.51 7.30
N TYR A 45 1.68 -11.60 6.40
CA TYR A 45 0.35 -10.97 6.43
C TYR A 45 -0.43 -11.06 5.11
N THR A 46 0.22 -11.43 3.99
CA THR A 46 -0.45 -11.55 2.68
C THR A 46 -1.16 -12.90 2.49
N GLY A 47 -0.71 -13.95 3.19
CA GLY A 47 -1.18 -15.32 2.97
C GLY A 47 -0.72 -15.96 1.65
N ILE A 48 0.12 -15.28 0.86
CA ILE A 48 0.60 -15.77 -0.43
C ILE A 48 1.86 -16.60 -0.23
N GLN A 49 1.77 -17.90 -0.48
CA GLN A 49 2.86 -18.85 -0.22
C GLN A 49 4.17 -18.51 -0.96
N MET A 50 4.10 -17.97 -2.18
CA MET A 50 5.30 -17.58 -2.93
C MET A 50 6.05 -16.38 -2.34
N LEU A 51 5.41 -15.61 -1.45
CA LEU A 51 6.02 -14.50 -0.74
C LEU A 51 6.51 -14.89 0.66
N ALA A 52 6.24 -16.13 1.09
CA ALA A 52 6.70 -16.62 2.38
C ALA A 52 8.23 -16.68 2.39
N GLY A 53 8.86 -15.99 3.34
CA GLY A 53 10.31 -15.98 3.50
C GLY A 53 11.05 -14.92 2.69
N VAL A 54 10.34 -13.95 2.09
CA VAL A 54 10.98 -12.74 1.56
C VAL A 54 11.72 -12.02 2.68
N ARG A 55 12.99 -11.67 2.45
CA ARG A 55 13.84 -10.95 3.42
C ARG A 55 14.09 -9.51 2.98
N PRO A 56 14.55 -8.62 3.87
CA PRO A 56 14.80 -7.22 3.54
C PRO A 56 15.77 -7.02 2.37
N GLU A 57 16.80 -7.87 2.26
CA GLU A 57 17.81 -7.85 1.20
C GLU A 57 17.25 -8.26 -0.18
N ASP A 58 16.09 -8.92 -0.21
CA ASP A 58 15.44 -9.35 -1.44
C ASP A 58 14.62 -8.22 -2.08
N ILE A 59 14.48 -7.07 -1.39
CA ILE A 59 13.57 -5.97 -1.75
C ILE A 59 14.36 -4.75 -2.23
N GLU A 60 14.03 -4.26 -3.42
CA GLU A 60 14.48 -2.98 -3.96
C GLU A 60 13.28 -2.02 -4.04
N ASP A 61 13.41 -0.81 -3.48
CA ASP A 61 12.41 0.25 -3.61
C ASP A 61 12.60 1.00 -4.93
N VAL A 62 11.56 1.00 -5.77
CA VAL A 62 11.56 1.64 -7.09
C VAL A 62 10.44 2.68 -7.21
N THR A 63 9.87 3.13 -6.09
CA THR A 63 8.73 4.05 -6.03
C THR A 63 8.96 5.34 -6.83
N GLU A 64 10.06 6.05 -6.56
CA GLU A 64 10.39 7.34 -7.18
C GLU A 64 10.44 7.29 -8.71
N ARG A 65 10.84 6.16 -9.27
CA ARG A 65 10.93 5.96 -10.71
C ARG A 65 9.58 6.13 -11.39
N TYR A 66 8.51 5.69 -10.74
CA TYR A 66 7.18 5.65 -11.33
C TYR A 66 6.35 6.88 -10.97
N HIS A 67 6.60 7.54 -9.84
CA HIS A 67 6.02 8.86 -9.54
C HIS A 67 6.33 9.87 -10.65
N ALA A 68 7.61 9.93 -11.07
CA ALA A 68 8.03 10.77 -12.18
C ALA A 68 7.35 10.40 -13.52
N PHE A 69 7.05 9.12 -13.73
CA PHE A 69 6.41 8.65 -14.96
C PHE A 69 4.92 8.95 -15.01
N LEU A 70 4.26 8.91 -13.84
CA LEU A 70 2.81 9.12 -13.72
C LEU A 70 2.44 10.60 -13.57
N GLY A 71 3.40 11.48 -13.29
CA GLY A 71 3.15 12.92 -13.12
C GLY A 71 2.36 13.23 -11.85
N ILE A 72 2.54 12.41 -10.81
CA ILE A 72 1.82 12.49 -9.54
C ILE A 72 2.77 13.04 -8.49
N GLU A 73 2.43 14.18 -7.91
CA GLU A 73 3.05 14.69 -6.69
C GLU A 73 2.27 14.12 -5.50
N PHE A 74 2.89 13.19 -4.75
CA PHE A 74 2.41 12.64 -3.47
C PHE A 74 1.19 11.70 -3.52
N GLU A 75 1.36 10.49 -4.06
CA GLU A 75 0.57 9.33 -3.63
C GLU A 75 1.39 8.56 -2.57
N SER A 76 0.72 8.01 -1.55
CA SER A 76 1.31 7.15 -0.49
C SER A 76 1.94 5.87 -1.01
N ASP A 77 1.72 5.61 -2.28
CA ASP A 77 1.94 4.34 -2.92
C ASP A 77 3.43 4.05 -2.97
N THR A 78 3.81 2.86 -2.54
CA THR A 78 5.16 2.36 -2.72
C THR A 78 5.21 1.40 -3.88
N ILE A 79 6.34 1.19 -4.54
CA ILE A 79 6.52 0.13 -5.53
C ILE A 79 7.81 -0.61 -5.22
N LYS A 80 7.69 -1.92 -5.09
CA LYS A 80 8.81 -2.80 -4.74
C LYS A 80 9.16 -3.73 -5.91
N LYS A 81 10.45 -3.98 -6.08
CA LYS A 81 10.96 -5.10 -6.88
C LYS A 81 11.49 -6.13 -5.89
N VAL A 82 11.07 -7.39 -6.02
CA VAL A 82 11.38 -8.43 -5.03
C VAL A 82 11.96 -9.66 -5.71
N CYS A 83 13.15 -10.06 -5.30
CA CYS A 83 13.80 -11.27 -5.78
C CYS A 83 13.24 -12.49 -5.02
N LEU A 84 12.79 -13.53 -5.75
CA LEU A 84 12.37 -14.78 -5.13
C LEU A 84 13.43 -15.87 -5.27
N HIS A 85 13.53 -16.69 -4.23
CA HIS A 85 14.46 -17.81 -4.13
C HIS A 85 13.70 -19.14 -4.14
N GLN A 86 14.32 -20.18 -4.69
CA GLN A 86 13.87 -21.56 -4.56
C GLN A 86 14.04 -22.04 -3.11
N ALA A 87 13.42 -23.18 -2.79
CA ALA A 87 13.48 -23.77 -1.45
C ALA A 87 14.91 -24.13 -0.97
N ASP A 88 15.87 -24.28 -1.89
CA ASP A 88 17.28 -24.54 -1.59
C ASP A 88 18.13 -23.26 -1.46
N GLY A 89 17.49 -22.08 -1.53
CA GLY A 89 18.14 -20.77 -1.45
C GLY A 89 18.79 -20.31 -2.75
N THR A 90 18.65 -21.06 -3.86
CA THR A 90 19.11 -20.59 -5.17
C THR A 90 18.11 -19.59 -5.77
N PRO A 91 18.55 -18.51 -6.43
CA PRO A 91 17.63 -17.60 -7.10
C PRO A 91 16.86 -18.33 -8.21
N ASP A 92 15.52 -18.36 -8.13
CA ASP A 92 14.67 -19.08 -9.10
C ASP A 92 14.44 -18.23 -10.35
N ARG A 93 13.84 -17.06 -10.12
CA ARG A 93 13.41 -16.08 -11.11
C ARG A 93 13.38 -14.72 -10.43
N GLU A 94 13.81 -13.68 -11.14
CA GLU A 94 13.40 -12.33 -10.82
C GLU A 94 11.89 -12.21 -11.14
N ILE A 95 11.07 -12.01 -10.11
CA ILE A 95 9.72 -11.48 -10.28
C ILE A 95 9.70 -10.01 -9.82
N TYR A 96 8.66 -9.26 -10.14
CA TYR A 96 8.47 -7.93 -9.58
C TYR A 96 7.27 -8.01 -8.63
N VAL A 97 7.49 -8.21 -7.32
CA VAL A 97 6.38 -8.06 -6.38
C VAL A 97 6.14 -6.59 -6.16
N ILE A 98 5.31 -6.03 -7.02
CA ILE A 98 4.86 -4.65 -6.91
C ILE A 98 3.81 -4.60 -5.83
N SER A 99 4.28 -4.44 -4.61
CA SER A 99 3.41 -3.97 -3.55
C SER A 99 3.17 -2.48 -3.81
N LEU A 100 2.19 -2.16 -4.66
CA LEU A 100 1.51 -0.86 -4.69
C LEU A 100 0.76 -0.74 -3.40
N ILE A 101 1.49 -0.47 -2.32
CA ILE A 101 0.89 -0.42 -1.00
C ILE A 101 0.18 0.91 -0.92
N GLU A 102 -1.00 0.90 -1.53
CA GLU A 102 -1.98 1.93 -1.41
C GLU A 102 -2.49 1.79 0.03
N HIS A 103 -1.92 2.62 0.90
CA HIS A 103 -2.37 2.73 2.28
C HIS A 103 -3.67 3.51 2.25
N LYS A 104 -4.74 2.91 2.76
CA LYS A 104 -6.05 3.54 2.80
C LYS A 104 -6.62 3.49 4.19
N SER A 105 -7.13 4.63 4.61
CA SER A 105 -7.83 4.81 5.87
C SER A 105 -9.36 4.81 5.73
N ALA A 106 -9.85 4.97 4.49
CA ALA A 106 -11.26 4.89 4.10
C ALA A 106 -11.42 3.97 2.87
N VAL A 107 -12.64 3.50 2.62
CA VAL A 107 -12.90 2.70 1.41
C VAL A 107 -12.82 3.60 0.18
N ASP A 108 -11.97 3.22 -0.76
CA ASP A 108 -11.84 3.89 -2.06
C ASP A 108 -12.30 2.92 -3.17
N TYR A 109 -13.40 3.30 -3.84
CA TYR A 109 -14.00 2.50 -4.90
C TYR A 109 -13.23 2.57 -6.23
N ASP A 110 -12.22 3.43 -6.36
CA ASP A 110 -11.44 3.63 -7.57
C ASP A 110 -10.05 2.97 -7.53
N VAL A 111 -9.67 2.36 -6.40
CA VAL A 111 -8.42 1.61 -6.18
C VAL A 111 -8.09 0.65 -7.33
N ALA A 112 -9.08 -0.11 -7.82
CA ALA A 112 -8.84 -1.04 -8.93
C ALA A 112 -8.36 -0.31 -10.21
N MET A 113 -8.88 0.88 -10.49
CA MET A 113 -8.44 1.69 -11.64
C MET A 113 -7.03 2.27 -11.41
N GLN A 114 -6.75 2.73 -10.19
CA GLN A 114 -5.45 3.26 -9.80
C GLN A 114 -4.36 2.17 -9.93
N LEU A 115 -4.58 1.00 -9.34
CA LEU A 115 -3.68 -0.15 -9.45
C LEU A 115 -3.45 -0.57 -10.91
N PHE A 116 -4.50 -0.60 -11.73
CA PHE A 116 -4.38 -0.94 -13.15
C PHE A 116 -3.48 0.06 -13.92
N ARG A 117 -3.60 1.35 -13.63
CA ARG A 117 -2.74 2.41 -14.19
C ARG A 117 -1.27 2.14 -13.88
N TYR A 118 -0.96 1.86 -12.62
CA TYR A 118 0.40 1.52 -12.21
C TYR A 118 0.93 0.26 -12.89
N MET A 119 0.15 -0.82 -12.91
CA MET A 119 0.53 -2.08 -13.58
C MET A 119 0.91 -1.87 -15.03
N SER A 120 0.09 -1.09 -15.76
CA SER A 120 0.32 -0.76 -17.17
C SER A 120 1.62 0.02 -17.38
N VAL A 121 1.90 1.00 -16.51
CA VAL A 121 3.13 1.80 -16.55
C VAL A 121 4.36 0.95 -16.25
N ILE A 122 4.31 0.08 -15.24
CA ILE A 122 5.46 -0.75 -14.89
C ILE A 122 5.78 -1.75 -16.01
N TRP A 123 4.77 -2.39 -16.61
CA TRP A 123 5.02 -3.26 -17.76
C TRP A 123 5.57 -2.50 -18.97
N TYR A 124 5.09 -1.29 -19.23
CA TYR A 124 5.65 -0.44 -20.29
C TYR A 124 7.13 -0.14 -20.05
N ASP A 125 7.48 0.31 -18.86
CA ASP A 125 8.86 0.63 -18.49
C ASP A 125 9.76 -0.62 -18.52
N TYR A 126 9.31 -1.75 -17.97
CA TYR A 126 10.01 -3.03 -18.06
C TYR A 126 10.36 -3.40 -19.51
N ARG A 127 9.40 -3.28 -20.43
CA ARG A 127 9.65 -3.51 -21.87
C ARG A 127 10.76 -2.59 -22.38
N MET A 128 10.74 -1.31 -22.01
CA MET A 128 11.74 -0.35 -22.46
C MET A 128 13.14 -0.70 -21.95
N GLU A 129 13.27 -1.14 -20.69
CA GLU A 129 14.54 -1.61 -20.13
C GLU A 129 15.09 -2.84 -20.84
N GLN A 130 14.24 -3.85 -21.06
CA GLN A 130 14.67 -5.10 -21.68
C GLN A 130 15.12 -4.88 -23.12
N ASN A 131 14.48 -3.96 -23.85
CA ASN A 131 14.89 -3.59 -25.19
C ASN A 131 16.23 -2.83 -25.24
N LYS A 132 16.58 -2.08 -24.18
CA LYS A 132 17.92 -1.47 -24.02
C LYS A 132 18.99 -2.55 -23.80
N LYS A 133 18.71 -3.54 -22.95
CA LYS A 133 19.64 -4.66 -22.65
C LYS A 133 19.85 -5.57 -23.85
N LYS A 134 18.79 -5.85 -24.60
CA LYS A 134 18.82 -6.71 -25.78
C LYS A 134 17.82 -6.20 -26.80
N LYS A 135 18.33 -5.69 -27.93
CA LYS A 135 17.51 -5.13 -29.01
C LYS A 135 16.34 -6.04 -29.35
N ASP A 136 15.15 -5.44 -29.41
CA ASP A 136 13.87 -6.10 -29.71
C ASP A 136 13.57 -7.33 -28.84
N ALA A 137 13.94 -7.29 -27.56
CA ALA A 137 13.65 -8.36 -26.60
C ALA A 137 12.17 -8.74 -26.59
N ASN A 138 11.28 -7.75 -26.57
CA ASN A 138 9.84 -7.96 -26.51
C ASN A 138 9.23 -8.61 -27.76
N ARG A 139 9.95 -8.63 -28.89
CA ARG A 139 9.49 -9.28 -30.13
C ARG A 139 9.72 -10.80 -30.14
N ARG A 140 10.43 -11.34 -29.14
CA ARG A 140 10.73 -12.77 -29.08
C ARG A 140 9.57 -13.53 -28.45
N LYS A 141 9.24 -14.70 -29.01
CA LYS A 141 8.17 -15.59 -28.50
C LYS A 141 8.32 -15.97 -27.02
N ALA A 142 9.56 -16.03 -26.51
CA ALA A 142 9.87 -16.36 -25.13
C ALA A 142 9.82 -15.16 -24.17
N PHE A 143 9.68 -13.92 -24.66
CA PHE A 143 9.60 -12.75 -23.79
C PHE A 143 8.35 -12.81 -22.91
N ARG A 144 8.51 -12.51 -21.63
CA ARG A 144 7.42 -12.42 -20.66
C ARG A 144 7.58 -11.14 -19.86
N TYR A 145 6.46 -10.54 -19.52
CA TYR A 145 6.40 -9.46 -18.55
C TYR A 145 6.49 -10.04 -17.13
N PRO A 146 7.00 -9.28 -16.16
CA PRO A 146 7.01 -9.74 -14.79
C PRO A 146 5.59 -9.81 -14.22
N LEU A 147 5.36 -10.77 -13.32
CA LEU A 147 4.17 -10.77 -12.47
C LEU A 147 4.13 -9.48 -11.66
N ILE A 148 2.93 -8.96 -11.38
CA ILE A 148 2.66 -7.83 -10.48
C ILE A 148 1.58 -8.32 -9.49
N ILE A 149 1.78 -8.11 -8.18
CA ILE A 149 0.81 -8.49 -7.15
C ILE A 149 0.38 -7.24 -6.37
N PRO A 150 -0.74 -6.60 -6.71
CA PRO A 150 -1.18 -5.39 -6.04
C PRO A 150 -1.78 -5.67 -4.65
N PHE A 151 -1.45 -4.83 -3.67
CA PHE A 151 -1.86 -4.95 -2.27
C PHE A 151 -2.40 -3.63 -1.71
N VAL A 152 -3.56 -3.64 -1.07
CA VAL A 152 -4.05 -2.50 -0.29
C VAL A 152 -3.79 -2.79 1.18
N TYR A 153 -3.02 -1.93 1.84
CA TYR A 153 -2.92 -1.95 3.30
C TYR A 153 -4.04 -1.07 3.87
N TYR A 154 -4.98 -1.69 4.58
CA TYR A 154 -6.19 -1.01 5.00
C TYR A 154 -6.31 -0.90 6.52
N GLU A 155 -6.29 0.33 7.03
CA GLU A 155 -6.38 0.61 8.47
C GLU A 155 -7.75 1.11 8.95
N GLY A 156 -8.69 1.29 8.01
CA GLY A 156 -10.04 1.75 8.34
C GLY A 156 -10.81 0.78 9.25
N LYS A 157 -11.77 1.33 10.00
CA LYS A 157 -12.61 0.57 10.95
C LYS A 157 -13.72 -0.20 10.25
N GLU A 158 -14.25 0.36 9.18
CA GLU A 158 -15.31 -0.25 8.38
C GLU A 158 -14.78 -1.47 7.62
N LYS A 159 -15.68 -2.36 7.19
CA LYS A 159 -15.26 -3.45 6.30
C LYS A 159 -14.92 -2.87 4.93
N TRP A 160 -13.91 -3.45 4.28
CA TRP A 160 -13.63 -3.14 2.88
C TRP A 160 -14.79 -3.59 1.98
N THR A 161 -15.40 -2.65 1.26
CA THR A 161 -16.57 -2.89 0.40
C THR A 161 -16.32 -2.64 -1.08
N ALA A 162 -15.14 -2.14 -1.47
CA ALA A 162 -14.80 -2.00 -2.88
C ALA A 162 -14.54 -3.37 -3.53
N GLY A 163 -14.93 -3.53 -4.79
CA GLY A 163 -14.70 -4.74 -5.56
C GLY A 163 -13.21 -5.05 -5.69
N LEU A 164 -12.84 -6.32 -5.64
CA LEU A 164 -11.44 -6.78 -5.63
C LEU A 164 -10.87 -7.03 -7.03
N HIS A 165 -11.73 -7.06 -8.04
CA HIS A 165 -11.34 -7.25 -9.44
C HIS A 165 -11.59 -5.97 -10.24
N LEU A 166 -10.79 -5.75 -11.30
CA LEU A 166 -11.02 -4.63 -12.23
C LEU A 166 -12.44 -4.62 -12.78
N LYS A 167 -12.93 -5.82 -13.13
CA LYS A 167 -14.25 -6.01 -13.72
C LYS A 167 -15.39 -5.51 -12.84
N ASP A 168 -15.21 -5.49 -11.52
CA ASP A 168 -16.22 -5.01 -10.55
C ASP A 168 -16.48 -3.50 -10.69
N ARG A 169 -15.60 -2.78 -11.40
CA ARG A 169 -15.66 -1.34 -11.65
C ARG A 169 -16.12 -0.97 -13.06
N ILE A 170 -16.37 -1.96 -13.93
CA ILE A 170 -16.67 -1.76 -15.35
C ILE A 170 -18.11 -2.18 -15.66
N GLU A 171 -18.85 -1.36 -16.40
CA GLU A 171 -20.20 -1.70 -16.86
C GLU A 171 -20.19 -2.88 -17.85
N PHE A 172 -21.24 -3.71 -17.81
CA PHE A 172 -21.40 -4.90 -18.68
C PHE A 172 -20.29 -5.96 -18.54
N ALA A 173 -19.61 -5.99 -17.39
CA ALA A 173 -18.44 -6.83 -17.20
C ALA A 173 -18.72 -8.34 -17.26
N GLU A 174 -19.92 -8.78 -16.88
CA GLU A 174 -20.29 -10.20 -16.95
C GLU A 174 -20.56 -10.63 -18.39
N GLU A 175 -21.20 -9.76 -19.19
CA GLU A 175 -21.52 -10.03 -20.59
C GLU A 175 -20.29 -9.92 -21.51
N MET A 176 -19.36 -9.01 -21.19
CA MET A 176 -18.25 -8.61 -22.07
C MET A 176 -16.87 -8.85 -21.46
N SER A 177 -16.76 -9.86 -20.58
CA SER A 177 -15.53 -10.17 -19.83
C SER A 177 -14.28 -10.38 -20.70
N GLU A 178 -14.44 -10.85 -21.95
CA GLU A 178 -13.34 -11.06 -22.90
C GLU A 178 -12.59 -9.77 -23.30
N TYR A 179 -13.22 -8.60 -23.12
CA TYR A 179 -12.63 -7.29 -23.42
C TYR A 179 -12.03 -6.60 -22.19
N ILE A 180 -12.18 -7.20 -21.00
CA ILE A 180 -11.73 -6.63 -19.74
C ILE A 180 -10.44 -7.33 -19.29
N PRO A 181 -9.36 -6.58 -19.00
CA PRO A 181 -8.16 -7.16 -18.40
C PRO A 181 -8.50 -7.87 -17.08
N ASP A 182 -8.09 -9.13 -16.98
CA ASP A 182 -8.27 -9.93 -15.77
C ASP A 182 -7.14 -9.66 -14.78
N PHE A 183 -7.47 -9.01 -13.66
CA PHE A 183 -6.63 -8.99 -12.47
C PHE A 183 -7.45 -8.79 -11.20
N GLN A 184 -6.87 -9.22 -10.08
CA GLN A 184 -7.37 -9.05 -8.73
C GLN A 184 -6.29 -8.40 -7.84
N TYR A 185 -6.70 -7.60 -6.87
CA TYR A 185 -5.82 -7.11 -5.80
C TYR A 185 -6.17 -7.70 -4.43
N HIS A 186 -5.21 -7.67 -3.52
CA HIS A 186 -5.34 -8.23 -2.18
C HIS A 186 -5.47 -7.11 -1.15
N VAL A 187 -6.45 -7.20 -0.26
CA VAL A 187 -6.57 -6.26 0.86
C VAL A 187 -6.04 -6.92 2.12
N VAL A 188 -5.09 -6.28 2.78
CA VAL A 188 -4.62 -6.67 4.11
C VAL A 188 -5.11 -5.63 5.10
N SER A 189 -6.21 -5.95 5.78
CA SER A 189 -6.79 -5.06 6.79
C SER A 189 -6.15 -5.28 8.16
N VAL A 190 -5.93 -4.20 8.91
CA VAL A 190 -5.55 -4.30 10.34
C VAL A 190 -6.68 -4.87 11.21
N GLN A 191 -7.93 -4.79 10.74
CA GLN A 191 -9.10 -5.25 11.48
C GLN A 191 -9.33 -6.76 11.40
N GLN A 192 -8.61 -7.45 10.50
CA GLN A 192 -8.69 -8.92 10.41
C GLN A 192 -7.93 -9.63 11.54
N TYR A 193 -7.15 -8.90 12.32
CA TYR A 193 -6.39 -9.41 13.45
C TYR A 193 -6.88 -8.82 14.77
N THR A 194 -6.99 -9.65 15.80
CA THR A 194 -7.11 -9.20 17.19
C THR A 194 -5.76 -8.69 17.70
N ASN A 195 -5.77 -7.92 18.80
CA ASN A 195 -4.53 -7.44 19.41
C ASN A 195 -3.66 -8.61 19.88
N GLU A 196 -4.28 -9.63 20.48
CA GLU A 196 -3.60 -10.85 20.92
C GLU A 196 -2.94 -11.62 19.76
N GLU A 197 -3.60 -11.73 18.60
CA GLU A 197 -3.03 -12.38 17.41
C GLU A 197 -1.81 -11.62 16.88
N LEU A 198 -1.86 -10.29 16.83
CA LEU A 198 -0.71 -9.46 16.45
C LEU A 198 0.42 -9.59 17.46
N SER A 199 0.14 -9.50 18.76
CA SER A 199 1.14 -9.68 19.81
C SER A 199 1.81 -11.06 19.76
N LYS A 200 1.08 -12.12 19.39
CA LYS A 200 1.64 -13.47 19.21
C LYS A 200 2.54 -13.60 17.97
N LYS A 201 2.32 -12.81 16.92
CA LYS A 201 3.22 -12.79 15.75
C LYS A 201 4.62 -12.30 16.11
N GLY A 202 4.70 -11.34 17.02
CA GLY A 202 5.97 -10.96 17.64
C GLY A 202 6.92 -10.12 16.77
N ASP A 203 6.52 -9.75 15.55
CA ASP A 203 7.34 -9.00 14.60
C ASP A 203 7.07 -7.48 14.64
N GLU A 204 7.98 -6.67 14.10
CA GLU A 204 7.83 -5.21 14.17
C GLU A 204 6.67 -4.67 13.34
N MET A 205 6.28 -5.37 12.27
CA MET A 205 5.05 -5.06 11.53
C MET A 205 3.81 -5.23 12.40
N ALA A 206 3.78 -6.23 13.30
CA ALA A 206 2.67 -6.40 14.26
C ALA A 206 2.50 -5.18 15.17
N LEU A 207 3.62 -4.61 15.63
CA LEU A 207 3.62 -3.39 16.44
C LEU A 207 3.03 -2.21 15.66
N VAL A 208 3.47 -2.01 14.41
CA VAL A 208 2.92 -0.95 13.54
C VAL A 208 1.42 -1.16 13.30
N MET A 209 0.99 -2.40 13.02
CA MET A 209 -0.42 -2.70 12.80
C MET A 209 -1.28 -2.46 14.05
N LEU A 210 -0.79 -2.82 15.25
CA LEU A 210 -1.46 -2.54 16.51
C LEU A 210 -1.67 -1.04 16.72
N ILE A 211 -0.65 -0.23 16.43
CA ILE A 211 -0.73 1.23 16.54
C ILE A 211 -1.77 1.76 15.54
N ASN A 212 -1.75 1.29 14.28
CA ASN A 212 -2.69 1.72 13.23
C ASN A 212 -4.16 1.31 13.50
N LYS A 213 -4.40 0.31 14.38
CA LYS A 213 -5.76 -0.03 14.83
C LYS A 213 -6.38 1.03 15.74
N ILE A 214 -5.58 1.93 16.32
CA ILE A 214 -6.07 2.96 17.25
C ILE A 214 -6.80 4.03 16.45
N GLN A 215 -8.13 4.10 16.62
CA GLN A 215 -8.96 5.04 15.88
C GLN A 215 -9.77 5.97 16.79
N ASN A 216 -9.98 5.57 18.05
CA ASN A 216 -10.76 6.29 19.06
C ASN A 216 -10.26 5.93 20.49
N PRO A 217 -10.74 6.62 21.55
CA PRO A 217 -10.30 6.37 22.92
C PRO A 217 -10.55 4.94 23.45
N GLU A 218 -11.58 4.24 22.97
CA GLU A 218 -11.82 2.84 23.37
C GLU A 218 -10.75 1.92 22.79
N ASP A 219 -10.32 2.15 21.55
CA ASP A 219 -9.23 1.40 20.93
C ASP A 219 -7.91 1.66 21.67
N TRP A 220 -7.66 2.91 22.09
CA TRP A 220 -6.50 3.26 22.92
C TRP A 220 -6.49 2.50 24.24
N LYS A 221 -7.65 2.42 24.92
CA LYS A 221 -7.79 1.65 26.16
C LYS A 221 -7.49 0.17 25.92
N ARG A 222 -8.09 -0.45 24.90
CA ARG A 222 -7.81 -1.85 24.54
C ARG A 222 -6.34 -2.09 24.21
N PHE A 223 -5.74 -1.20 23.41
CA PHE A 223 -4.31 -1.27 23.08
C PHE A 223 -3.42 -1.26 24.35
N THR A 224 -3.70 -0.34 25.28
CA THR A 224 -2.91 -0.24 26.53
C THR A 224 -3.16 -1.36 27.54
N GLU A 225 -4.33 -2.00 27.51
CA GLU A 225 -4.66 -3.15 28.38
C GLU A 225 -4.14 -4.48 27.80
N GLU A 226 -4.25 -4.68 26.49
CA GLU A 226 -4.03 -5.98 25.84
C GLU A 226 -2.62 -6.12 25.23
N ALA A 227 -2.00 -5.03 24.76
CA ALA A 227 -0.77 -5.11 23.97
C ALA A 227 0.48 -4.57 24.70
N ARG A 228 0.34 -4.02 25.91
CA ARG A 228 1.41 -3.28 26.60
C ARG A 228 2.74 -4.04 26.73
N GLU A 229 2.69 -5.27 27.23
CA GLU A 229 3.91 -6.08 27.43
C GLU A 229 4.63 -6.38 26.10
N PHE A 230 3.85 -6.68 25.06
CA PHE A 230 4.37 -6.87 23.71
C PHE A 230 4.98 -5.59 23.18
N VAL A 231 4.30 -4.45 23.31
CA VAL A 231 4.78 -3.13 22.84
C VAL A 231 6.10 -2.77 23.54
N ASP A 232 6.19 -2.90 24.86
CA ASP A 232 7.40 -2.60 25.62
C ASP A 232 8.58 -3.45 25.14
N THR A 233 8.34 -4.74 24.90
CA THR A 233 9.37 -5.68 24.43
C THR A 233 9.77 -5.42 22.98
N ALA A 234 8.79 -5.31 22.08
CA ALA A 234 9.01 -5.10 20.65
C ALA A 234 9.68 -3.75 20.37
N TYR A 235 9.26 -2.68 21.06
CA TYR A 235 9.90 -1.37 20.94
C TYR A 235 11.33 -1.36 21.46
N ALA A 236 11.62 -2.05 22.57
CA ALA A 236 12.97 -2.17 23.10
C ALA A 236 13.92 -2.92 22.14
N GLN A 237 13.41 -3.92 21.43
CA GLN A 237 14.16 -4.75 20.48
C GLN A 237 14.23 -4.16 19.06
N ALA A 238 13.33 -3.24 18.72
CA ALA A 238 13.30 -2.59 17.41
C ALA A 238 14.59 -1.82 17.12
N SER A 239 15.01 -1.84 15.84
CA SER A 239 16.10 -0.99 15.36
C SER A 239 15.72 0.50 15.45
N ASP A 240 16.73 1.37 15.44
CA ASP A 240 16.48 2.82 15.47
C ASP A 240 15.66 3.30 14.27
N GLU A 241 15.89 2.72 13.08
CA GLU A 241 15.08 2.99 11.89
C GLU A 241 13.60 2.64 12.09
N ILE A 242 13.29 1.52 12.75
CA ILE A 242 11.91 1.13 13.04
C ILE A 242 11.30 2.05 14.10
N LYS A 243 12.06 2.44 15.12
CA LYS A 243 11.59 3.41 16.13
C LYS A 243 11.24 4.74 15.49
N GLU A 244 12.02 5.20 14.52
CA GLU A 244 11.69 6.42 13.75
C GLU A 244 10.37 6.27 12.98
N VAL A 245 10.13 5.12 12.33
CA VAL A 245 8.84 4.83 11.69
C VAL A 245 7.71 4.85 12.70
N ILE A 246 7.88 4.20 13.86
CA ILE A 246 6.88 4.18 14.93
C ILE A 246 6.56 5.59 15.42
N ILE A 247 7.58 6.43 15.63
CA ILE A 247 7.41 7.83 16.02
C ILE A 247 6.59 8.59 14.99
N LYS A 248 6.89 8.44 13.69
CA LYS A 248 6.11 9.06 12.60
C LYS A 248 4.65 8.58 12.60
N VAL A 249 4.44 7.27 12.78
CA VAL A 249 3.10 6.68 12.87
C VAL A 249 2.31 7.28 14.04
N LEU A 250 2.92 7.33 15.23
CA LEU A 250 2.29 7.92 16.43
C LEU A 250 1.99 9.41 16.26
N TRP A 251 2.88 10.19 15.65
CA TRP A 251 2.64 11.61 15.42
C TRP A 251 1.43 11.87 14.55
N ALA A 252 1.20 11.06 13.51
CA ALA A 252 0.02 11.20 12.68
C ALA A 252 -1.26 10.81 13.42
N LEU A 253 -1.20 9.78 14.27
CA LEU A 253 -2.33 9.42 15.12
C LEU A 253 -2.70 10.58 16.06
N LEU A 254 -1.71 11.24 16.67
CA LEU A 254 -1.95 12.39 17.56
C LEU A 254 -2.50 13.60 16.81
N LYS A 255 -1.99 13.90 15.61
CA LYS A 255 -2.53 14.99 14.77
C LYS A 255 -3.97 14.76 14.35
N LYS A 256 -4.43 13.51 14.28
CA LYS A 256 -5.82 13.16 13.99
C LYS A 256 -6.77 13.72 15.07
N ASP A 257 -6.38 13.63 16.34
CA ASP A 257 -7.22 14.04 17.45
C ASP A 257 -7.37 15.57 17.51
N GLU A 258 -6.33 16.33 17.13
CA GLU A 258 -6.38 17.80 17.07
C GLU A 258 -7.27 18.35 15.93
N CYS A 259 -7.48 17.59 14.86
CA CYS A 259 -8.34 18.00 13.73
C CYS A 259 -9.81 17.55 13.87
N ALA A 260 -10.12 16.75 14.89
CA ALA A 260 -11.47 16.26 15.18
C ALA A 260 -12.24 17.11 16.21
N GLU A 261 -11.59 18.13 16.79
CA GLU A 261 -12.18 19.17 17.66
C GLU A 261 -12.58 20.43 16.87
#